data_AF-A0A2S2Q412-F1
#
_entry.id   AF-A0A2S2Q412-F1
#
_cell.length_a   1.000
_cell.length_b   1.000
_cell.length_c   1.000
_cell.angle_alpha   90.00
_cell.angle_beta   90.00
_cell.angle_gamma   90.00
#
_symmetry.space_group_name_H-M   'P 1'
#
loop_
_entity.id
_entity.type
_entity.pdbx_description
1 polymer ?
#
loop_
_entity_poly.entity_id
_entity_poly.type
_entity_poly.pdbx_seq_one_letter_code
_entity_poly.pdbx_strand_id
1 'polypeptide(L)'
;MTMLGVQFISAVALYGLLALVDVSQAFKTVCYYDGKALWKKDVVKVGAEELKPALSYCTHLVYGYVGIDDDKYKAISLDPKLDLPESKDVKGGKGNFKSITALKKAYPSLTILLSVGGNADIEDPDKYLSVLETPKSRTKFASTISDMVKENGFDGLDLAWQFPVVTEKKEKHTWGSFIHKVAKTVGITSKDTKEAEHKEQFTALVREVKGVLNANNCPYLSVSVLPHVNSTVYFDFPGLQKYVDHFTLMVYDFRTPDRVPKLADHAAPFKFVYADRLAWQNIESQVNRAIALKADRSKLILGISTYARTWKMDKDSGKSGAPPVTADGPGEEGTYTKTEGLLAYYEICPHLVESTAATTSLTLYR
;
A
#
# COMPACT_ATOMS: atom_id res chain seq x y z
N MET A 1 17.98 14.68 67.22
CA MET A 1 17.67 13.32 66.73
C MET A 1 16.44 13.42 65.83
N THR A 2 16.58 14.13 64.72
CA THR A 2 15.52 14.56 63.79
C THR A 2 16.26 15.21 62.62
N MET A 3 15.80 15.03 61.38
CA MET A 3 16.37 15.57 60.11
C MET A 3 17.37 14.71 59.31
N LEU A 4 17.36 13.38 59.43
CA LEU A 4 18.02 12.51 58.43
C LEU A 4 17.06 11.49 57.75
N GLY A 5 15.86 11.28 58.32
CA GLY A 5 14.89 10.30 57.80
C GLY A 5 13.88 10.81 56.76
N VAL A 6 13.78 12.13 56.54
CA VAL A 6 12.73 12.71 55.67
C VAL A 6 13.22 12.97 54.24
N GLN A 7 14.52 13.16 54.01
CA GLN A 7 15.05 13.38 52.65
C GLN A 7 15.22 12.11 51.81
N PHE A 8 15.36 10.94 52.44
CA PHE A 8 15.49 9.68 51.70
C PHE A 8 14.15 9.13 51.19
N ILE A 9 13.04 9.43 51.86
CA ILE A 9 11.72 8.92 51.47
C ILE A 9 11.16 9.69 50.26
N SER A 10 11.44 11.00 50.15
CA SER A 10 11.00 11.81 49.01
C SER A 10 11.78 11.53 47.71
N ALA A 11 13.04 11.08 47.79
CA ALA A 11 13.82 10.73 46.61
C ALA A 11 13.39 9.39 46.00
N VAL A 12 13.05 8.39 46.83
CA VAL A 12 12.60 7.07 46.35
C VAL A 12 11.19 7.14 45.75
N ALA A 13 10.32 8.01 46.24
CA ALA A 13 9.00 8.25 45.64
C ALA A 13 9.10 8.96 44.27
N LEU A 14 10.08 9.86 44.08
CA LEU A 14 10.29 10.55 42.80
C LEU A 14 10.93 9.65 41.73
N TYR A 15 11.81 8.73 42.13
CA TYR A 15 12.36 7.71 41.22
C TYR A 15 11.41 6.53 40.99
N GLY A 16 10.52 6.22 41.93
CA GLY A 16 9.48 5.18 41.79
C GLY A 16 8.33 5.56 40.86
N LEU A 17 8.11 6.86 40.62
CA LEU A 17 7.10 7.36 39.66
C LEU A 17 7.63 7.59 38.24
N LEU A 18 8.94 7.45 38.01
CA LEU A 18 9.57 7.61 36.69
C LEU A 18 9.81 6.29 35.94
N ALA A 19 9.37 5.15 36.50
CA ALA A 19 9.70 3.82 35.98
C ALA A 19 8.49 2.99 35.49
N LEU A 20 7.38 3.63 35.12
CA LEU A 20 6.25 2.97 34.45
C LEU A 20 5.64 3.87 33.37
N VAL A 21 6.47 4.39 32.46
CA VAL A 21 5.98 4.61 31.10
C VAL A 21 6.44 3.40 30.32
N ASP A 22 5.66 2.33 30.43
CA ASP A 22 5.70 1.27 29.44
C ASP A 22 5.22 1.93 28.14
N VAL A 23 6.15 2.51 27.36
CA VAL A 23 5.89 2.85 25.97
C VAL A 23 5.87 1.52 25.24
N SER A 24 4.84 0.71 25.49
CA SER A 24 4.39 -0.24 24.50
C SER A 24 3.94 0.63 23.33
N GLN A 25 4.84 0.89 22.39
CA GLN A 25 4.44 1.49 21.13
C GLN A 25 3.51 0.47 20.50
N ALA A 26 2.19 0.68 20.68
CA ALA A 26 1.20 -0.22 20.16
C ALA A 26 1.46 -0.38 18.65
N PHE A 27 1.65 -1.62 18.22
CA PHE A 27 1.90 -1.91 16.81
C PHE A 27 0.72 -1.36 16.00
N LYS A 28 1.01 -0.59 14.95
CA LYS A 28 -0.01 -0.07 14.05
C LYS A 28 -0.42 -1.19 13.09
N THR A 29 -1.69 -1.54 13.07
CA THR A 29 -2.30 -2.38 12.04
C THR A 29 -3.08 -1.48 11.10
N VAL A 30 -2.53 -1.24 9.92
CA VAL A 30 -3.12 -0.37 8.89
C VAL A 30 -3.86 -1.24 7.88
N CYS A 31 -5.18 -1.13 7.83
CA CYS A 31 -6.05 -1.91 6.96
C CYS A 31 -6.47 -1.07 5.76
N TYR A 32 -6.15 -1.51 4.55
CA TYR A 32 -6.61 -0.86 3.31
C TYR A 32 -7.97 -1.41 2.91
N TYR A 33 -8.91 -0.51 2.59
CA TYR A 33 -10.24 -0.82 2.10
C TYR A 33 -10.45 -0.18 0.73
N ASP A 34 -10.55 -1.02 -0.30
CA ASP A 34 -10.99 -0.58 -1.62
C ASP A 34 -12.52 -0.42 -1.61
N GLY A 35 -12.99 0.82 -1.73
CA GLY A 35 -14.41 1.15 -1.73
C GLY A 35 -15.21 0.40 -2.79
N LYS A 36 -14.59 0.00 -3.91
CA LYS A 36 -15.25 -0.76 -4.98
C LYS A 36 -15.76 -2.11 -4.51
N ALA A 37 -15.27 -2.64 -3.39
CA ALA A 37 -15.80 -3.85 -2.77
C ALA A 37 -17.29 -3.74 -2.41
N LEU A 38 -17.84 -2.52 -2.27
CA LEU A 38 -19.28 -2.30 -2.06
C LEU A 38 -20.13 -2.55 -3.33
N TRP A 39 -19.52 -2.55 -4.52
CA TRP A 39 -20.21 -2.92 -5.77
C TRP A 39 -20.30 -4.41 -5.99
N LYS A 40 -19.49 -5.20 -5.28
CA LYS A 40 -19.58 -6.66 -5.34
C LYS A 40 -20.93 -7.13 -4.83
N LYS A 41 -21.34 -8.31 -5.29
CA LYS A 41 -22.62 -8.94 -4.94
C LYS A 41 -22.41 -10.04 -3.92
N ASP A 42 -23.50 -10.48 -3.32
CA ASP A 42 -23.56 -11.65 -2.44
C ASP A 42 -22.54 -11.58 -1.29
N VAL A 43 -21.92 -12.71 -0.96
CA VAL A 43 -21.04 -12.90 0.21
C VAL A 43 -19.70 -12.15 0.13
N VAL A 44 -19.36 -11.57 -1.02
CA VAL A 44 -18.09 -10.84 -1.23
C VAL A 44 -18.26 -9.33 -1.29
N LYS A 45 -19.49 -8.83 -1.12
CA LYS A 45 -19.77 -7.42 -0.89
C LYS A 45 -19.15 -6.99 0.45
N VAL A 46 -18.40 -5.89 0.44
CA VAL A 46 -17.83 -5.31 1.67
C VAL A 46 -18.17 -3.83 1.75
N GLY A 47 -19.13 -3.49 2.61
CA GLY A 47 -19.46 -2.13 3.03
C GLY A 47 -19.16 -1.89 4.51
N ALA A 48 -19.72 -0.81 5.05
CA ALA A 48 -19.50 -0.42 6.45
C ALA A 48 -19.91 -1.52 7.44
N GLU A 49 -21.01 -2.23 7.19
CA GLU A 49 -21.50 -3.30 8.08
C GLU A 49 -20.58 -4.53 8.03
N GLU A 50 -20.21 -4.97 6.83
CA GLU A 50 -19.35 -6.14 6.63
C GLU A 50 -17.91 -5.90 7.13
N LEU A 51 -17.47 -4.64 7.21
CA LEU A 51 -16.15 -4.30 7.78
C LEU A 51 -16.08 -4.45 9.30
N LYS A 52 -17.20 -4.27 10.03
CA LYS A 52 -17.20 -4.21 11.50
C LYS A 52 -16.41 -5.34 12.17
N PRO A 53 -16.56 -6.63 11.79
CA PRO A 53 -15.80 -7.72 12.40
C PRO A 53 -14.28 -7.61 12.24
N ALA A 54 -13.80 -6.93 11.20
CA ALA A 54 -12.37 -6.74 10.95
C ALA A 54 -11.79 -5.54 11.72
N LEU A 55 -12.61 -4.54 12.06
CA LEU A 55 -12.11 -3.27 12.61
C LEU A 55 -11.51 -3.38 14.01
N SER A 56 -11.89 -4.40 14.80
CA SER A 56 -11.25 -4.67 16.09
C SER A 56 -9.76 -5.06 15.97
N TYR A 57 -9.33 -5.45 14.77
CA TYR A 57 -7.93 -5.79 14.49
C TYR A 57 -7.15 -4.62 13.87
N CYS A 58 -7.83 -3.55 13.45
CA CYS A 58 -7.24 -2.41 12.77
C CYS A 58 -7.10 -1.23 13.73
N THR A 59 -5.92 -0.59 13.74
CA THR A 59 -5.76 0.71 14.39
C THR A 59 -6.02 1.86 13.42
N HIS A 60 -5.77 1.62 12.12
CA HIS A 60 -6.04 2.56 11.05
C HIS A 60 -6.81 1.86 9.92
N LEU A 61 -7.76 2.57 9.33
CA LEU A 61 -8.45 2.17 8.11
C LEU A 61 -8.13 3.18 7.01
N VAL A 62 -7.69 2.72 5.85
CA VAL A 62 -7.35 3.58 4.70
C VAL A 62 -8.36 3.32 3.59
N TYR A 63 -9.22 4.30 3.29
CA TYR A 63 -10.18 4.23 2.20
C TYR A 63 -9.49 4.55 0.87
N GLY A 64 -9.46 3.57 -0.02
CA GLY A 64 -8.95 3.69 -1.38
C GLY A 64 -10.08 3.75 -2.42
N TYR A 65 -10.02 4.57 -3.47
CA TYR A 65 -9.02 5.63 -3.71
C TYR A 65 -9.66 6.84 -4.39
N VAL A 66 -9.08 8.01 -4.14
CA VAL A 66 -9.33 9.23 -4.89
C VAL A 66 -8.18 9.50 -5.87
N GLY A 67 -8.43 10.32 -6.87
CA GLY A 67 -7.47 10.66 -7.92
C GLY A 67 -7.28 12.15 -8.08
N ILE A 68 -6.63 12.50 -9.18
CA ILE A 68 -6.32 13.88 -9.54
C ILE A 68 -6.98 14.20 -10.90
N ASP A 69 -7.69 15.32 -10.94
CA ASP A 69 -8.14 15.96 -12.18
C ASP A 69 -6.92 16.58 -12.87
N ASP A 70 -6.57 16.03 -14.03
CA ASP A 70 -5.32 16.34 -14.75
C ASP A 70 -5.23 17.82 -15.15
N ASP A 71 -6.34 18.43 -15.58
CA ASP A 71 -6.36 19.82 -16.02
C ASP A 71 -6.31 20.83 -14.88
N LYS A 72 -6.95 20.48 -13.74
CA LYS A 72 -7.21 21.44 -12.65
C LYS A 72 -6.37 21.19 -11.40
N TYR A 73 -5.58 20.12 -11.37
CA TYR A 73 -4.76 19.70 -10.23
C TYR A 73 -5.57 19.59 -8.93
N LYS A 74 -6.86 19.27 -9.02
CA LYS A 74 -7.74 19.11 -7.86
C LYS A 74 -7.94 17.64 -7.55
N ALA A 75 -8.12 17.32 -6.28
CA ALA A 75 -8.56 15.98 -5.87
C ALA A 75 -9.98 15.69 -6.38
N ILE A 76 -10.20 14.47 -6.84
CA ILE A 76 -11.51 13.97 -7.31
C ILE A 76 -11.77 12.56 -6.81
N SER A 77 -13.03 12.23 -6.57
CA SER A 77 -13.43 10.82 -6.41
C SER A 77 -13.31 10.09 -7.75
N LEU A 78 -12.70 8.90 -7.74
CA LEU A 78 -12.61 8.04 -8.92
C LEU A 78 -13.92 7.30 -9.20
N ASP A 79 -14.82 7.21 -8.22
CA ASP A 79 -16.17 6.67 -8.38
C ASP A 79 -17.19 7.55 -7.62
N PRO A 80 -17.60 8.69 -8.20
CA PRO A 80 -18.50 9.63 -7.53
C PRO A 80 -19.84 9.00 -7.11
N LYS A 81 -20.37 8.05 -7.87
CA LYS A 81 -21.65 7.37 -7.56
C LYS A 81 -21.53 6.49 -6.31
N LEU A 82 -20.37 5.89 -6.10
CA LEU A 82 -20.08 5.13 -4.88
C LEU A 82 -19.81 6.06 -3.70
N ASP A 83 -18.89 6.99 -3.87
CA ASP A 83 -18.25 7.70 -2.78
C ASP A 83 -19.11 8.84 -2.23
N LEU A 84 -19.75 9.59 -3.14
CA LEU A 84 -20.48 10.81 -2.82
C LEU A 84 -21.97 10.54 -2.59
N PRO A 85 -22.65 11.33 -1.74
CA PRO A 85 -24.07 11.20 -1.53
C PRO A 85 -24.87 11.66 -2.76
N GLU A 86 -26.15 11.28 -2.80
CA GLU A 86 -27.11 11.81 -3.77
C GLU A 86 -27.05 13.35 -3.83
N SER A 87 -26.91 13.88 -5.03
CA SER A 87 -26.92 15.31 -5.28
C SER A 87 -27.40 15.61 -6.70
N LYS A 88 -27.51 16.90 -7.04
CA LYS A 88 -27.88 17.32 -8.41
C LYS A 88 -26.89 16.78 -9.46
N ASP A 89 -25.62 16.65 -9.09
CA ASP A 89 -24.53 16.22 -9.96
C ASP A 89 -24.26 14.71 -9.88
N VAL A 90 -24.66 14.07 -8.78
CA VAL A 90 -24.44 12.63 -8.52
C VAL A 90 -25.77 11.94 -8.26
N LYS A 91 -26.37 11.41 -9.32
CA LYS A 91 -27.59 10.59 -9.25
C LYS A 91 -27.27 9.15 -8.86
N GLY A 92 -28.01 8.61 -7.90
CA GLY A 92 -27.79 7.32 -7.26
C GLY A 92 -26.60 7.29 -6.28
N GLY A 93 -26.21 8.44 -5.73
CA GLY A 93 -25.02 8.56 -4.88
C GLY A 93 -25.14 7.78 -3.57
N LYS A 94 -24.23 6.82 -3.33
CA LYS A 94 -24.26 5.95 -2.14
C LYS A 94 -23.69 6.60 -0.88
N GLY A 95 -22.87 7.64 -0.99
CA GLY A 95 -22.26 8.31 0.17
C GLY A 95 -21.33 7.39 0.98
N ASN A 96 -20.57 6.52 0.31
CA ASN A 96 -19.76 5.52 1.00
C ASN A 96 -18.66 6.13 1.88
N PHE A 97 -18.08 7.28 1.50
CA PHE A 97 -17.09 7.96 2.35
C PHE A 97 -17.64 8.21 3.77
N LYS A 98 -18.82 8.84 3.87
CA LYS A 98 -19.45 9.14 5.16
C LYS A 98 -19.94 7.90 5.88
N SER A 99 -20.36 6.87 5.14
CA SER A 99 -20.74 5.58 5.72
C SER A 99 -19.57 4.90 6.42
N ILE A 100 -18.37 4.94 5.81
CA ILE A 100 -17.16 4.40 6.40
C ILE A 100 -16.66 5.28 7.55
N THR A 101 -16.60 6.61 7.41
CA THR A 101 -16.11 7.47 8.49
C THR A 101 -17.03 7.48 9.72
N ALA A 102 -18.32 7.18 9.54
CA ALA A 102 -19.26 7.00 10.64
C ALA A 102 -18.95 5.80 11.55
N LEU A 103 -18.13 4.83 11.10
CA LEU A 103 -17.71 3.68 11.91
C LEU A 103 -16.96 4.10 13.18
N LYS A 104 -16.36 5.29 13.21
CA LYS A 104 -15.73 5.86 14.41
C LYS A 104 -16.67 6.01 15.60
N LYS A 105 -17.99 6.07 15.37
CA LYS A 105 -18.98 6.06 16.46
C LYS A 105 -18.95 4.74 17.25
N ALA A 106 -18.72 3.62 16.57
CA ALA A 106 -18.60 2.30 17.19
C ALA A 106 -17.14 1.96 17.57
N TYR A 107 -16.17 2.54 16.85
CA TYR A 107 -14.73 2.32 17.04
C TYR A 107 -14.01 3.66 17.27
N PRO A 108 -14.16 4.30 18.44
CA PRO A 108 -13.66 5.66 18.69
C PRO A 108 -12.13 5.79 18.67
N SER A 109 -11.39 4.69 18.79
CA SER A 109 -9.93 4.66 18.66
C SER A 109 -9.43 4.46 17.23
N LEU A 110 -10.32 4.20 16.27
CA LEU A 110 -9.96 3.95 14.87
C LEU A 110 -9.67 5.27 14.16
N THR A 111 -8.49 5.38 13.55
CA THR A 111 -8.15 6.48 12.65
C THR A 111 -8.52 6.09 11.21
N ILE A 112 -9.28 6.92 10.51
CA ILE A 112 -9.72 6.64 9.14
C ILE A 112 -9.13 7.67 8.17
N LEU A 113 -8.31 7.21 7.23
CA LEU A 113 -7.62 8.02 6.23
C LEU A 113 -8.27 7.87 4.86
N LEU A 114 -8.24 8.94 4.07
CA LEU A 114 -8.52 8.87 2.63
C LEU A 114 -7.20 8.63 1.89
N SER A 115 -7.17 7.77 0.87
CA SER A 115 -5.95 7.56 0.07
C SER A 115 -6.09 8.10 -1.35
N VAL A 116 -5.07 8.84 -1.80
CA VAL A 116 -4.95 9.30 -3.19
C VAL A 116 -4.04 8.36 -3.99
N GLY A 117 -4.40 8.06 -5.24
CA GLY A 117 -3.59 7.25 -6.16
C GLY A 117 -3.74 5.75 -5.91
N GLY A 118 -2.69 5.11 -5.39
CA GLY A 118 -2.75 3.69 -5.01
C GLY A 118 -2.68 2.69 -6.17
N ASN A 119 -2.18 3.11 -7.34
CA ASN A 119 -2.31 2.41 -8.64
C ASN A 119 -3.76 2.24 -9.11
N ALA A 120 -4.73 2.93 -8.48
CA ALA A 120 -6.13 2.90 -8.89
C ALA A 120 -6.51 4.05 -9.83
N ASP A 121 -5.69 5.11 -9.89
CA ASP A 121 -5.88 6.27 -10.76
C ASP A 121 -5.10 6.07 -12.07
N ILE A 122 -5.71 5.39 -13.04
CA ILE A 122 -5.01 4.79 -14.19
C ILE A 122 -5.05 5.63 -15.49
N GLU A 123 -5.80 6.73 -15.53
CA GLU A 123 -6.09 7.44 -16.79
C GLU A 123 -4.86 8.12 -17.41
N ASP A 124 -4.11 8.86 -16.59
CA ASP A 124 -2.84 9.48 -16.99
C ASP A 124 -1.87 9.40 -15.81
N PRO A 125 -0.77 8.63 -15.91
CA PRO A 125 0.24 8.56 -14.85
C PRO A 125 1.07 9.84 -14.70
N ASP A 126 1.23 10.65 -15.76
CA ASP A 126 2.13 11.82 -15.75
C ASP A 126 1.56 12.96 -14.91
N LYS A 127 0.24 12.97 -14.64
CA LYS A 127 -0.41 13.97 -13.79
C LYS A 127 0.12 14.03 -12.36
N TYR A 128 0.66 12.92 -11.86
CA TYR A 128 1.31 12.87 -10.54
C TYR A 128 2.68 13.57 -10.56
N LEU A 129 3.34 13.72 -11.70
CA LEU A 129 4.53 14.56 -11.79
C LEU A 129 4.13 16.02 -12.02
N SER A 130 3.16 16.29 -12.90
CA SER A 130 2.73 17.66 -13.22
C SER A 130 2.22 18.44 -12.01
N VAL A 131 1.55 17.79 -11.05
CA VAL A 131 1.16 18.43 -9.78
C VAL A 131 2.38 18.96 -9.02
N LEU A 132 3.51 18.25 -9.03
CA LEU A 132 4.71 18.61 -8.26
C LEU A 132 5.42 19.84 -8.83
N GLU A 133 5.37 20.02 -10.15
CA GLU A 133 6.24 20.94 -10.89
C GLU A 133 6.08 22.41 -10.52
N THR A 134 4.91 22.84 -10.00
CA THR A 134 4.69 24.25 -9.64
C THR A 134 4.10 24.42 -8.23
N PRO A 135 4.44 25.50 -7.49
CA PRO A 135 3.78 25.80 -6.21
C PRO A 135 2.26 25.97 -6.34
N LYS A 136 1.79 26.47 -7.49
CA LYS A 136 0.36 26.72 -7.74
C LYS A 136 -0.42 25.40 -7.87
N SER A 137 0.09 24.44 -8.63
CA SER A 137 -0.52 23.12 -8.78
C SER A 137 -0.53 22.36 -7.46
N ARG A 138 0.60 22.36 -6.72
CA ARG A 138 0.67 21.75 -5.38
C ARG A 138 -0.30 22.38 -4.38
N THR A 139 -0.38 23.71 -4.33
CA THR A 139 -1.34 24.42 -3.45
C THR A 139 -2.79 24.09 -3.82
N LYS A 140 -3.08 24.00 -5.12
CA LYS A 140 -4.42 23.64 -5.61
C LYS A 140 -4.80 22.22 -5.21
N PHE A 141 -3.89 21.27 -5.39
CA PHE A 141 -4.08 19.91 -4.93
C PHE A 141 -4.27 19.86 -3.41
N ALA A 142 -3.32 20.40 -2.65
CA ALA A 142 -3.31 20.37 -1.19
C ALA A 142 -4.59 20.94 -0.57
N SER A 143 -5.06 22.10 -1.05
CA SER A 143 -6.32 22.69 -0.58
C SER A 143 -7.51 21.78 -0.86
N THR A 144 -7.68 21.33 -2.12
CA THR A 144 -8.85 20.55 -2.50
C THR A 144 -8.90 19.16 -1.88
N ILE A 145 -7.75 18.49 -1.69
CA ILE A 145 -7.73 17.20 -0.99
C ILE A 145 -8.02 17.37 0.51
N SER A 146 -7.52 18.44 1.13
CA SER A 146 -7.79 18.72 2.55
C SER A 146 -9.27 19.03 2.80
N ASP A 147 -9.92 19.77 1.88
CA ASP A 147 -11.37 20.01 1.94
C ASP A 147 -12.14 18.69 1.82
N MET A 148 -11.77 17.83 0.87
CA MET A 148 -12.41 16.51 0.70
C MET A 148 -12.26 15.62 1.94
N VAL A 149 -11.08 15.60 2.57
CA VAL A 149 -10.81 14.89 3.83
C VAL A 149 -11.75 15.38 4.94
N LYS A 150 -11.83 16.70 5.14
CA LYS A 150 -12.64 17.33 6.18
C LYS A 150 -14.14 17.13 5.97
N GLU A 151 -14.64 17.42 4.76
CA GLU A 151 -16.07 17.39 4.44
C GLU A 151 -16.69 15.98 4.57
N ASN A 152 -15.85 14.95 4.42
CA ASN A 152 -16.25 13.55 4.51
C ASN A 152 -15.89 12.89 5.85
N GLY A 153 -15.30 13.63 6.79
CA GLY A 153 -15.06 13.19 8.16
C GLY A 153 -13.86 12.25 8.33
N PHE A 154 -12.90 12.28 7.41
CA PHE A 154 -11.63 11.56 7.55
C PHE A 154 -10.73 12.24 8.58
N ASP A 155 -9.87 11.47 9.24
CA ASP A 155 -8.90 11.98 10.24
C ASP A 155 -7.59 12.45 9.59
N GLY A 156 -7.44 12.20 8.29
CA GLY A 156 -6.25 12.52 7.54
C GLY A 156 -6.18 11.89 6.15
N LEU A 157 -4.97 11.86 5.62
CA LEU A 157 -4.67 11.48 4.24
C LEU A 157 -3.54 10.45 4.16
N ASP A 158 -3.67 9.49 3.25
CA ASP A 158 -2.58 8.65 2.75
C ASP A 158 -2.18 9.10 1.33
N LEU A 159 -0.90 9.44 1.16
CA LEU A 159 -0.32 9.77 -0.13
C LEU A 159 0.32 8.53 -0.74
N ALA A 160 -0.48 7.73 -1.44
CA ALA A 160 -0.04 6.62 -2.26
C ALA A 160 0.33 7.11 -3.68
N TRP A 161 1.31 8.02 -3.72
CA TRP A 161 1.70 8.79 -4.91
C TRP A 161 2.25 7.91 -6.03
N GLN A 162 1.72 8.08 -7.24
CA GLN A 162 2.00 7.22 -8.39
C GLN A 162 3.21 7.72 -9.18
N PHE A 163 4.40 7.51 -8.64
CA PHE A 163 5.65 7.77 -9.36
C PHE A 163 5.89 6.76 -10.49
N PRO A 164 6.71 7.12 -11.50
CA PRO A 164 7.20 6.17 -12.49
C PRO A 164 7.86 4.95 -11.84
N VAL A 165 7.38 3.77 -12.25
CA VAL A 165 7.90 2.49 -11.75
C VAL A 165 9.18 2.08 -12.47
N VAL A 166 10.03 1.30 -11.79
CA VAL A 166 11.21 0.69 -12.39
C VAL A 166 10.77 -0.21 -13.56
N THR A 167 11.32 0.03 -14.75
CA THR A 167 11.13 -0.87 -15.90
C THR A 167 12.12 -2.02 -15.83
N GLU A 168 11.61 -3.25 -15.94
CA GLU A 168 12.45 -4.43 -16.09
C GLU A 168 12.81 -4.57 -17.57
N LYS A 169 14.11 -4.53 -17.91
CA LYS A 169 14.54 -4.96 -19.24
C LYS A 169 14.18 -6.43 -19.37
N LYS A 170 13.48 -6.80 -20.46
CA LYS A 170 13.09 -8.20 -20.76
C LYS A 170 14.24 -9.13 -20.40
N GLU A 171 14.03 -10.01 -19.42
CA GLU A 171 15.00 -11.03 -19.06
C GLU A 171 15.26 -11.87 -20.33
N LYS A 172 16.45 -11.73 -20.92
CA LYS A 172 16.86 -12.55 -22.06
C LYS A 172 17.21 -13.92 -21.50
N HIS A 173 16.22 -14.79 -21.39
CA HIS A 173 16.48 -16.19 -21.07
C HIS A 173 17.07 -16.89 -22.29
N THR A 174 18.40 -16.86 -22.44
CA THR A 174 19.11 -17.85 -23.26
C THR A 174 19.14 -19.16 -22.48
N TRP A 175 18.14 -20.02 -22.72
CA TRP A 175 17.99 -21.37 -22.17
C TRP A 175 19.01 -22.37 -22.76
N GLY A 176 20.29 -22.02 -22.72
CA GLY A 176 21.33 -22.83 -23.37
C GLY A 176 22.75 -22.31 -23.18
N SER A 177 23.16 -21.96 -21.96
CA SER A 177 24.56 -22.09 -21.53
C SER A 177 24.69 -21.77 -20.05
N PHE A 178 25.17 -22.74 -19.28
CA PHE A 178 25.70 -22.48 -17.95
C PHE A 178 26.88 -21.50 -18.07
N ILE A 179 26.87 -20.44 -17.26
CA ILE A 179 27.98 -19.53 -16.91
C ILE A 179 28.48 -18.55 -18.00
N HIS A 180 28.12 -17.27 -17.90
CA HIS A 180 29.07 -16.19 -17.51
C HIS A 180 28.44 -14.78 -17.53
N LYS A 181 28.64 -14.05 -16.42
CA LYS A 181 28.64 -12.57 -16.32
C LYS A 181 27.44 -11.81 -16.92
N VAL A 182 26.41 -11.58 -16.10
CA VAL A 182 25.62 -10.32 -16.18
C VAL A 182 25.34 -9.79 -14.78
N ALA A 183 26.39 -9.30 -14.11
CA ALA A 183 26.24 -8.28 -13.08
C ALA A 183 26.86 -6.99 -13.62
N LYS A 184 26.18 -6.36 -14.59
CA LYS A 184 26.46 -4.98 -14.98
C LYS A 184 25.15 -4.22 -14.92
N THR A 185 24.99 -3.49 -13.83
CA THR A 185 24.16 -2.29 -13.69
C THR A 185 22.86 -2.35 -14.47
N VAL A 186 21.83 -2.92 -13.85
CA VAL A 186 20.45 -2.75 -14.33
C VAL A 186 20.16 -1.25 -14.23
N GLY A 187 20.37 -0.54 -15.33
CA GLY A 187 19.97 0.85 -15.46
C GLY A 187 18.47 0.89 -15.28
N ILE A 188 18.05 1.31 -14.10
CA ILE A 188 16.69 1.73 -13.81
C ILE A 188 16.47 2.95 -14.67
N THR A 189 15.93 2.77 -15.87
CA THR A 189 15.46 3.88 -16.68
C THR A 189 14.10 4.26 -16.13
N SER A 190 14.05 5.26 -15.26
CA SER A 190 12.81 6.02 -15.14
C SER A 190 12.65 6.83 -16.43
N LYS A 191 11.41 7.05 -16.85
CA LYS A 191 11.10 8.00 -17.93
C LYS A 191 11.21 9.46 -17.46
N ASP A 192 11.46 9.68 -16.18
CA ASP A 192 11.51 10.98 -15.57
C ASP A 192 12.89 11.61 -15.76
N THR A 193 12.94 12.74 -16.46
CA THR A 193 14.17 13.49 -16.69
C THR A 193 14.49 14.48 -15.57
N LYS A 194 13.57 14.65 -14.60
CA LYS A 194 13.63 15.61 -13.49
C LYS A 194 13.52 14.91 -12.12
N GLU A 195 14.09 13.71 -12.01
CA GLU A 195 13.99 12.87 -10.80
C GLU A 195 14.37 13.61 -9.51
N ALA A 196 15.45 14.39 -9.55
CA ALA A 196 15.95 15.13 -8.38
C ALA A 196 14.98 16.24 -7.98
N GLU A 197 14.48 17.00 -8.96
CA GLU A 197 13.49 18.05 -8.75
C GLU A 197 12.19 17.46 -8.21
N HIS A 198 11.69 16.36 -8.78
CA HIS A 198 10.47 15.72 -8.32
C HIS A 198 10.58 15.16 -6.89
N LYS A 199 11.76 14.67 -6.46
CA LYS A 199 12.00 14.30 -5.05
C LYS A 199 11.84 15.50 -4.11
N GLU A 200 12.46 16.62 -4.44
CA GLU A 200 12.38 17.84 -3.63
C GLU A 200 10.95 18.41 -3.63
N GLN A 201 10.30 18.42 -4.79
CA GLN A 201 8.94 18.93 -4.95
C GLN A 201 7.89 18.04 -4.29
N PHE A 202 8.08 16.72 -4.25
CA PHE A 202 7.24 15.82 -3.46
C PHE A 202 7.37 16.10 -1.96
N THR A 203 8.59 16.35 -1.49
CA THR A 203 8.81 16.77 -0.09
C THR A 203 8.12 18.11 0.21
N ALA A 204 8.16 19.06 -0.73
CA ALA A 204 7.42 20.31 -0.63
C ALA A 204 5.90 20.09 -0.60
N LEU A 205 5.36 19.21 -1.46
CA LEU A 205 3.95 18.83 -1.48
C LEU A 205 3.51 18.28 -0.12
N VAL A 206 4.26 17.31 0.42
CA VAL A 206 3.94 16.66 1.71
C VAL A 206 3.92 17.67 2.85
N ARG A 207 4.85 18.63 2.86
CA ARG A 207 4.85 19.75 3.82
C ARG A 207 3.61 20.64 3.65
N GLU A 208 3.27 21.02 2.42
CA GLU A 208 2.12 21.88 2.11
C GLU A 208 0.80 21.19 2.51
N VAL A 209 0.64 19.90 2.18
CA VAL A 209 -0.48 19.05 2.59
C VAL A 209 -0.59 18.96 4.11
N LYS A 210 0.51 18.70 4.83
CA LYS A 210 0.48 18.67 6.30
C LYS A 210 -0.01 19.99 6.89
N GLY A 211 0.40 21.13 6.32
CA GLY A 211 -0.04 22.46 6.75
C GLY A 211 -1.55 22.64 6.65
N VAL A 212 -2.14 22.31 5.51
CA VAL A 212 -3.59 22.45 5.30
C VAL A 212 -4.42 21.41 6.06
N LEU A 213 -3.89 20.21 6.28
CA LEU A 213 -4.55 19.16 7.09
C LEU A 213 -4.62 19.57 8.57
N ASN A 214 -3.53 20.12 9.11
CA ASN A 214 -3.51 20.67 10.47
C ASN A 214 -4.51 21.81 10.63
N ALA A 215 -4.60 22.72 9.66
CA ALA A 215 -5.57 23.82 9.68
C ALA A 215 -7.04 23.33 9.65
N ASN A 216 -7.27 22.14 9.08
CA ASN A 216 -8.59 21.53 8.97
C ASN A 216 -8.92 20.53 10.11
N ASN A 217 -8.06 20.40 11.13
CA ASN A 217 -8.20 19.45 12.24
C ASN A 217 -8.29 17.98 11.80
N CYS A 218 -7.66 17.63 10.67
CA CYS A 218 -7.50 16.27 10.17
C CYS A 218 -6.01 15.95 10.05
N PRO A 219 -5.24 16.00 11.15
CA PRO A 219 -3.79 16.17 11.10
C PRO A 219 -3.04 14.94 10.59
N TYR A 220 -3.68 13.76 10.49
CA TYR A 220 -2.95 12.53 10.18
C TYR A 220 -2.47 12.53 8.72
N LEU A 221 -1.20 12.24 8.50
CA LEU A 221 -0.64 12.13 7.16
C LEU A 221 0.28 10.91 7.06
N SER A 222 -0.03 10.00 6.14
CA SER A 222 0.86 8.89 5.77
C SER A 222 1.32 9.01 4.32
N VAL A 223 2.42 8.32 4.00
CA VAL A 223 2.94 8.20 2.64
C VAL A 223 3.17 6.73 2.34
N SER A 224 2.68 6.27 1.21
CA SER A 224 2.84 4.89 0.77
C SER A 224 3.86 4.77 -0.35
N VAL A 225 4.85 3.89 -0.18
CA VAL A 225 5.79 3.50 -1.23
C VAL A 225 5.15 2.35 -2.01
N LEU A 226 4.61 2.65 -3.19
CA LEU A 226 3.93 1.69 -4.05
C LEU A 226 4.87 0.60 -4.61
N PRO A 227 4.34 -0.55 -5.04
CA PRO A 227 5.14 -1.58 -5.71
C PRO A 227 5.92 -1.02 -6.90
N HIS A 228 7.18 -1.46 -7.05
CA HIS A 228 8.12 -1.02 -8.10
C HIS A 228 8.47 0.47 -8.15
N VAL A 229 7.99 1.31 -7.24
CA VAL A 229 8.47 2.69 -7.11
C VAL A 229 9.86 2.69 -6.46
N ASN A 230 10.81 3.40 -7.08
CA ASN A 230 12.17 3.45 -6.56
C ASN A 230 12.31 4.50 -5.45
N SER A 231 12.35 4.04 -4.19
CA SER A 231 12.50 4.92 -3.03
C SER A 231 13.78 5.77 -3.06
N THR A 232 14.87 5.28 -3.66
CA THR A 232 16.12 6.06 -3.80
C THR A 232 15.95 7.26 -4.71
N VAL A 233 15.04 7.19 -5.69
CA VAL A 233 14.81 8.23 -6.69
C VAL A 233 13.84 9.29 -6.20
N TYR A 234 12.77 8.92 -5.48
CA TYR A 234 11.68 9.86 -5.20
C TYR A 234 11.48 10.23 -3.72
N PHE A 235 12.11 9.52 -2.77
CA PHE A 235 11.79 9.67 -1.34
C PHE A 235 12.98 10.23 -0.55
N ASP A 236 12.86 11.49 -0.12
CA ASP A 236 13.71 12.08 0.94
C ASP A 236 13.11 11.74 2.32
N PHE A 237 13.38 10.52 2.83
CA PHE A 237 12.84 10.11 4.14
C PHE A 237 13.15 11.09 5.28
N PRO A 238 14.38 11.62 5.45
CA PRO A 238 14.68 12.65 6.44
C PRO A 238 13.81 13.90 6.35
N GLY A 239 13.53 14.38 5.13
CA GLY A 239 12.63 15.51 4.89
C GLY A 239 11.17 15.16 5.17
N LEU A 240 10.70 14.04 4.63
CA LEU A 240 9.32 13.58 4.70
C LEU A 240 8.87 13.22 6.13
N GLN A 241 9.73 12.54 6.90
CA GLN A 241 9.38 12.03 8.23
C GLN A 241 9.11 13.11 9.28
N LYS A 242 9.42 14.38 8.96
CA LYS A 242 9.06 15.54 9.78
C LYS A 242 7.56 15.86 9.71
N TYR A 243 6.90 15.43 8.64
CA TYR A 243 5.51 15.79 8.34
C TYR A 243 4.55 14.60 8.39
N VAL A 244 5.06 13.38 8.17
CA VAL A 244 4.23 12.16 8.16
C VAL A 244 4.28 11.40 9.48
N ASP A 245 3.14 10.77 9.80
CA ASP A 245 2.93 9.95 10.98
C ASP A 245 3.45 8.52 10.79
N HIS A 246 3.44 8.01 9.56
CA HIS A 246 4.10 6.77 9.16
C HIS A 246 4.32 6.69 7.64
N PHE A 247 5.13 5.72 7.23
CA PHE A 247 5.29 5.27 5.85
C PHE A 247 4.79 3.84 5.71
N THR A 248 4.05 3.53 4.65
CA THR A 248 3.68 2.14 4.32
C THR A 248 4.54 1.67 3.15
N LEU A 249 5.31 0.61 3.35
CA LEU A 249 6.07 -0.03 2.26
C LEU A 249 5.22 -1.13 1.64
N MET A 250 4.70 -0.92 0.43
CA MET A 250 3.90 -1.92 -0.31
C MET A 250 4.82 -2.97 -0.94
N VAL A 251 5.39 -3.84 -0.11
CA VAL A 251 6.42 -4.83 -0.44
C VAL A 251 5.84 -6.15 -0.98
N TYR A 252 4.94 -6.02 -1.94
CA TYR A 252 4.31 -7.12 -2.67
C TYR A 252 4.26 -6.74 -4.15
N ASP A 253 3.67 -7.59 -4.98
CA ASP A 253 3.63 -7.43 -6.43
C ASP A 253 5.00 -7.28 -7.11
N PHE A 254 6.09 -7.71 -6.46
CA PHE A 254 7.43 -7.68 -7.06
C PHE A 254 7.50 -8.43 -8.40
N ARG A 255 6.65 -9.43 -8.55
CA ARG A 255 6.40 -10.16 -9.80
C ARG A 255 4.90 -10.26 -10.01
N THR A 256 4.45 -9.89 -11.20
CA THR A 256 3.07 -10.00 -11.64
C THR A 256 3.03 -10.55 -13.07
N PRO A 257 1.94 -11.20 -13.49
CA PRO A 257 1.81 -11.68 -14.87
C PRO A 257 1.81 -10.55 -15.91
N ASP A 258 1.36 -9.35 -15.56
CA ASP A 258 1.40 -8.19 -16.46
C ASP A 258 2.84 -7.76 -16.77
N ARG A 259 3.71 -7.83 -15.77
CA ARG A 259 5.11 -7.41 -15.87
C ARG A 259 6.01 -8.52 -16.42
N VAL A 260 5.73 -9.76 -16.03
CA VAL A 260 6.53 -10.94 -16.36
C VAL A 260 5.60 -12.09 -16.75
N PRO A 261 4.98 -12.05 -17.95
CA PRO A 261 3.95 -13.02 -18.33
C PRO A 261 4.51 -14.44 -18.54
N LYS A 262 5.80 -14.56 -18.87
CA LYS A 262 6.42 -15.84 -19.24
C LYS A 262 7.16 -16.55 -18.12
N LEU A 263 7.20 -15.97 -16.92
CA LEU A 263 7.92 -16.54 -15.78
C LEU A 263 7.14 -16.26 -14.50
N ALA A 264 6.59 -17.31 -13.91
CA ALA A 264 5.92 -17.23 -12.62
C ALA A 264 6.95 -17.28 -11.49
N ASP A 265 6.73 -16.45 -10.48
CA ASP A 265 7.57 -16.36 -9.29
C ASP A 265 6.79 -15.83 -8.09
N HIS A 266 7.39 -15.88 -6.91
CA HIS A 266 6.81 -15.27 -5.72
C HIS A 266 6.60 -13.76 -5.90
N ALA A 267 5.38 -13.29 -5.64
CA ALA A 267 5.03 -11.87 -5.72
C ALA A 267 5.47 -11.06 -4.49
N ALA A 268 5.70 -11.72 -3.34
CA ALA A 268 6.10 -11.08 -2.09
C ALA A 268 7.11 -11.93 -1.28
N PRO A 269 8.27 -12.30 -1.84
CA PRO A 269 9.25 -13.11 -1.12
C PRO A 269 9.90 -12.31 0.00
N PHE A 270 10.03 -12.91 1.18
CA PHE A 270 10.76 -12.28 2.30
C PHE A 270 12.22 -12.01 1.92
N LYS A 271 12.87 -13.03 1.36
CA LYS A 271 14.23 -13.02 0.82
C LYS A 271 14.29 -14.00 -0.35
N PHE A 272 15.08 -13.69 -1.38
CA PHE A 272 15.41 -14.69 -2.39
C PHE A 272 16.54 -15.60 -1.90
N VAL A 273 16.29 -16.90 -1.96
CA VAL A 273 17.27 -17.94 -1.57
C VAL A 273 18.06 -18.45 -2.78
N TYR A 274 17.55 -18.26 -4.00
CA TYR A 274 18.16 -18.78 -5.24
C TYR A 274 18.86 -17.69 -6.05
N ALA A 275 19.89 -18.09 -6.81
CA ALA A 275 20.62 -17.23 -7.75
C ALA A 275 19.71 -16.75 -8.90
N ASP A 276 20.16 -15.73 -9.64
CA ASP A 276 19.51 -15.20 -10.86
C ASP A 276 18.19 -14.42 -10.68
N ARG A 277 17.91 -13.92 -9.47
CA ARG A 277 16.82 -12.97 -9.18
C ARG A 277 17.33 -11.54 -9.01
N LEU A 278 16.48 -10.55 -9.27
CA LEU A 278 16.80 -9.15 -8.97
C LEU A 278 16.88 -8.97 -7.45
N ALA A 279 18.06 -8.60 -6.96
CA ALA A 279 18.36 -8.50 -5.53
C ALA A 279 17.44 -7.56 -4.73
N TRP A 280 16.74 -6.64 -5.41
CA TRP A 280 15.82 -5.69 -4.79
C TRP A 280 14.36 -6.16 -4.69
N GLN A 281 13.96 -7.20 -5.42
CA GLN A 281 12.56 -7.64 -5.52
C GLN A 281 12.10 -8.52 -4.34
N ASN A 282 12.49 -8.16 -3.12
CA ASN A 282 12.12 -8.87 -1.90
C ASN A 282 11.92 -7.89 -0.74
N ILE A 283 11.20 -8.36 0.27
CA ILE A 283 10.81 -7.57 1.44
C ILE A 283 12.04 -7.05 2.20
N GLU A 284 13.00 -7.93 2.51
CA GLU A 284 14.23 -7.59 3.27
C GLU A 284 14.99 -6.45 2.59
N SER A 285 15.15 -6.49 1.27
CA SER A 285 15.87 -5.47 0.52
C SER A 285 15.15 -4.11 0.52
N GLN A 286 13.82 -4.07 0.43
CA GLN A 286 13.08 -2.80 0.44
C GLN A 286 13.12 -2.14 1.83
N VAL A 287 12.94 -2.93 2.89
CA VAL A 287 13.05 -2.45 4.27
C VAL A 287 14.45 -1.92 4.55
N ASN A 288 15.49 -2.70 4.21
CA ASN A 288 16.87 -2.27 4.39
C ASN A 288 17.22 -1.03 3.58
N ARG A 289 16.66 -0.88 2.36
CA ARG A 289 16.81 0.34 1.55
C ARG A 289 16.20 1.55 2.25
N ALA A 290 14.96 1.46 2.74
CA ALA A 290 14.34 2.58 3.46
C ALA A 290 15.16 3.00 4.70
N ILE A 291 15.66 2.02 5.48
CA ILE A 291 16.52 2.28 6.64
C ILE A 291 17.86 2.91 6.22
N ALA A 292 18.48 2.44 5.14
CA ALA A 292 19.72 3.00 4.61
C ALA A 292 19.53 4.45 4.14
N LEU A 293 18.36 4.75 3.57
CA LEU A 293 17.90 6.10 3.23
C LEU A 293 17.43 6.91 4.46
N LYS A 294 17.71 6.43 5.67
CA LYS A 294 17.47 7.10 6.96
C LYS A 294 15.99 7.25 7.35
N ALA A 295 15.11 6.39 6.84
CA ALA A 295 13.76 6.29 7.38
C ALA A 295 13.78 5.82 8.84
N ASP A 296 13.03 6.50 9.69
CA ASP A 296 12.81 6.07 11.07
C ASP A 296 12.07 4.73 11.11
N ARG A 297 12.69 3.71 11.69
CA ARG A 297 12.15 2.36 11.82
C ARG A 297 10.81 2.34 12.54
N SER A 298 10.61 3.21 13.53
CA SER A 298 9.37 3.30 14.30
C SER A 298 8.17 3.84 13.50
N LYS A 299 8.46 4.42 12.32
CA LYS A 299 7.48 4.94 11.37
C LYS A 299 7.24 4.04 10.17
N LEU A 300 7.93 2.91 10.04
CA LEU A 300 7.76 1.99 8.91
C LEU A 300 6.65 0.98 9.19
N ILE A 301 5.68 0.90 8.29
CA ILE A 301 4.63 -0.11 8.23
C ILE A 301 4.92 -1.05 7.06
N LEU A 302 4.88 -2.35 7.33
CA LEU A 302 5.11 -3.39 6.34
C LEU A 302 3.78 -3.76 5.67
N GLY A 303 3.67 -3.54 4.36
CA GLY A 303 2.51 -3.94 3.58
C GLY A 303 2.47 -5.45 3.35
N ILE A 304 1.28 -6.04 3.50
CA ILE A 304 1.01 -7.46 3.25
C ILE A 304 -0.19 -7.54 2.29
N SER A 305 -0.03 -8.26 1.17
CA SER A 305 -1.12 -8.48 0.22
C SER A 305 -2.05 -9.61 0.71
N THR A 306 -3.36 -9.38 0.66
CA THR A 306 -4.41 -10.38 0.96
C THR A 306 -4.94 -11.06 -0.31
N TYR A 307 -4.12 -11.07 -1.36
CA TYR A 307 -4.37 -11.68 -2.66
C TYR A 307 -3.07 -12.31 -3.17
N ALA A 308 -3.20 -13.22 -4.13
CA ALA A 308 -2.08 -13.80 -4.86
C ALA A 308 -2.06 -13.33 -6.30
N ARG A 309 -0.86 -13.32 -6.89
CA ARG A 309 -0.65 -13.24 -8.33
C ARG A 309 -0.57 -14.65 -8.90
N THR A 310 -1.27 -14.87 -10.00
CA THR A 310 -1.41 -16.19 -10.61
C THR A 310 -0.97 -16.16 -12.07
N TRP A 311 -0.48 -17.30 -12.54
CA TRP A 311 -0.02 -17.51 -13.91
C TRP A 311 -0.65 -18.77 -14.48
N LYS A 312 -0.84 -18.79 -15.80
CA LYS A 312 -1.19 -20.00 -16.52
C LYS A 312 0.06 -20.84 -16.75
N MET A 313 0.05 -22.09 -16.30
CA MET A 313 1.15 -23.03 -16.59
C MET A 313 1.05 -23.58 -18.02
N ASP A 314 2.19 -23.94 -18.58
CA ASP A 314 2.34 -24.59 -19.88
C ASP A 314 3.10 -25.93 -19.76
N LYS A 315 3.31 -26.59 -20.90
CA LYS A 315 4.04 -27.88 -20.97
C LYS A 315 5.50 -27.78 -20.51
N ASP A 316 6.09 -26.59 -20.53
CA ASP A 316 7.50 -26.32 -20.24
C ASP A 316 7.69 -25.86 -18.77
N SER A 317 6.59 -25.75 -18.00
CA SER A 317 6.58 -25.33 -16.60
C SER A 317 7.15 -26.38 -15.63
N GLY A 318 7.31 -27.63 -16.09
CA GLY A 318 7.74 -28.73 -15.25
C GLY A 318 6.69 -29.15 -14.21
N LYS A 319 7.09 -30.06 -13.30
CA LYS A 319 6.19 -30.66 -12.28
C LYS A 319 6.53 -30.29 -10.84
N SER A 320 7.65 -29.61 -10.59
CA SER A 320 8.09 -29.28 -9.22
C SER A 320 7.19 -28.25 -8.54
N GLY A 321 6.57 -27.35 -9.31
CA GLY A 321 5.79 -26.24 -8.79
C GLY A 321 6.60 -25.19 -8.01
N ALA A 322 7.90 -25.39 -7.84
CA ALA A 322 8.80 -24.48 -7.15
C ALA A 322 9.26 -23.37 -8.11
N PRO A 323 8.93 -22.10 -7.86
CA PRO A 323 9.33 -21.02 -8.76
C PRO A 323 10.86 -20.78 -8.75
N PRO A 324 11.46 -20.25 -9.85
CA PRO A 324 10.83 -19.88 -11.11
C PRO A 324 10.25 -21.06 -11.89
N VAL A 325 9.08 -20.85 -12.50
CA VAL A 325 8.55 -21.76 -13.53
C VAL A 325 8.17 -20.97 -14.78
N THR A 326 8.33 -21.59 -15.95
CA THR A 326 7.79 -21.06 -17.21
C THR A 326 6.29 -20.86 -17.07
N ALA A 327 5.73 -19.86 -17.76
CA ALA A 327 4.31 -19.57 -17.74
C ALA A 327 3.84 -19.02 -19.09
N ASP A 328 2.52 -19.01 -19.28
CA ASP A 328 1.85 -18.50 -20.46
C ASP A 328 0.84 -17.40 -20.12
N GLY A 329 1.33 -16.35 -19.43
CA GLY A 329 0.55 -15.17 -19.10
C GLY A 329 -0.25 -15.29 -17.80
N PRO A 330 -1.20 -14.38 -17.58
CA PRO A 330 -1.98 -14.34 -16.35
C PRO A 330 -2.80 -15.62 -16.18
N GLY A 331 -2.95 -16.05 -14.93
CA GLY A 331 -3.88 -17.11 -14.57
C GLY A 331 -5.33 -16.68 -14.84
N GLU A 332 -6.24 -17.65 -14.85
CA GLU A 332 -7.67 -17.38 -15.04
C GLU A 332 -8.20 -16.40 -13.98
N GLU A 333 -9.17 -15.57 -14.37
CA GLU A 333 -9.80 -14.65 -13.44
C GLU A 333 -10.54 -15.38 -12.30
N GLY A 334 -10.45 -14.83 -11.09
CA GLY A 334 -11.21 -15.34 -9.95
C GLY A 334 -12.73 -15.19 -10.15
N THR A 335 -13.49 -16.07 -9.49
CA THR A 335 -14.97 -16.03 -9.53
C THR A 335 -15.52 -14.67 -9.07
N TYR A 336 -14.86 -14.03 -8.11
CA TYR A 336 -15.28 -12.80 -7.44
C TYR A 336 -14.36 -11.61 -7.70
N THR A 337 -13.05 -11.81 -7.88
CA THR A 337 -12.13 -10.71 -8.22
C THR A 337 -12.26 -10.24 -9.66
N LYS A 338 -12.66 -11.13 -10.59
CA LYS A 338 -12.86 -10.79 -12.01
C LYS A 338 -11.67 -10.05 -12.63
N THR A 339 -10.47 -10.49 -12.25
CA THR A 339 -9.20 -9.95 -12.69
C THR A 339 -8.28 -11.11 -13.03
N GLU A 340 -7.89 -11.24 -14.29
CA GLU A 340 -6.92 -12.25 -14.71
C GLU A 340 -5.61 -12.08 -13.93
N GLY A 341 -5.01 -13.19 -13.52
CA GLY A 341 -3.75 -13.16 -12.79
C GLY A 341 -3.84 -12.70 -11.33
N LEU A 342 -5.06 -12.57 -10.77
CA LEU A 342 -5.28 -12.18 -9.38
C LEU A 342 -6.40 -12.99 -8.74
N LEU A 343 -6.10 -13.63 -7.61
CA LEU A 343 -7.07 -14.29 -6.73
C LEU A 343 -7.01 -13.69 -5.33
N ALA A 344 -8.16 -13.38 -4.75
CA ALA A 344 -8.25 -13.00 -3.34
C ALA A 344 -7.98 -14.22 -2.45
N TYR A 345 -7.56 -14.00 -1.20
CA TYR A 345 -7.31 -15.10 -0.24
C TYR A 345 -8.49 -16.09 -0.14
N TYR A 346 -9.72 -15.59 -0.09
CA TYR A 346 -10.92 -16.43 0.00
C TYR A 346 -11.24 -17.23 -1.29
N GLU A 347 -10.68 -16.85 -2.44
CA GLU A 347 -10.76 -17.65 -3.67
C GLU A 347 -9.69 -18.74 -3.69
N ILE A 348 -8.53 -18.49 -3.08
CA ILE A 348 -7.42 -19.44 -3.05
C ILE A 348 -7.69 -20.59 -2.06
N CYS A 349 -8.23 -20.27 -0.88
CA CYS A 349 -8.41 -21.25 0.19
C CYS A 349 -9.17 -22.52 -0.24
N PRO A 350 -10.31 -22.45 -0.96
CA PRO A 350 -11.00 -23.65 -1.43
C PRO A 350 -10.14 -24.54 -2.33
N HIS A 351 -9.34 -23.95 -3.23
CA HIS A 351 -8.46 -24.70 -4.14
C HIS A 351 -7.35 -25.46 -3.39
N LEU A 352 -6.87 -24.93 -2.27
CA LEU A 352 -5.87 -25.61 -1.43
C LEU A 352 -6.49 -26.81 -0.69
N VAL A 353 -7.71 -26.67 -0.18
CA VAL A 353 -8.39 -27.71 0.59
C VAL A 353 -8.85 -28.86 -0.31
N GLU A 354 -9.45 -28.56 -1.47
CA GLU A 354 -9.93 -29.58 -2.42
C GLU A 354 -8.80 -30.49 -2.93
N SER A 355 -7.58 -29.96 -3.09
CA SER A 355 -6.43 -30.74 -3.56
C SER A 355 -6.02 -31.88 -2.62
N THR A 356 -6.27 -31.75 -1.32
CA THR A 356 -5.94 -32.79 -0.32
C THR A 356 -7.01 -33.89 -0.22
N ALA A 357 -8.25 -33.60 -0.60
CA ALA A 357 -9.33 -34.60 -0.69
C ALA A 357 -9.26 -35.45 -1.97
N ALA A 358 -8.62 -34.94 -3.03
CA ALA A 358 -8.44 -35.67 -4.28
C ALA A 358 -7.53 -36.91 -4.15
N THR A 359 -6.70 -37.00 -3.09
CA THR A 359 -5.90 -38.21 -2.80
C THR A 359 -6.64 -39.24 -1.95
N THR A 360 -7.82 -38.92 -1.39
CA THR A 360 -8.64 -39.86 -0.60
C THR A 360 -9.86 -40.40 -1.33
N SER A 361 -10.14 -39.94 -2.56
CA SER A 361 -11.30 -40.36 -3.35
C SER A 361 -10.95 -41.23 -4.58
N LEU A 362 -9.90 -42.05 -4.48
CA LEU A 362 -9.53 -43.04 -5.52
C LEU A 362 -9.83 -44.50 -5.12
N THR A 363 -10.70 -44.74 -4.13
CA THR A 363 -11.10 -46.11 -3.74
C THR A 363 -12.59 -46.29 -3.42
N LEU A 364 -13.43 -45.34 -3.80
CA LEU A 364 -14.88 -45.49 -3.69
C LEU A 364 -15.55 -44.97 -4.95
N TYR A 365 -15.30 -45.62 -6.09
CA TYR A 365 -16.29 -45.88 -7.15
C TYR A 365 -15.65 -46.81 -8.19
N ARG A 366 -16.15 -48.07 -8.17
CA ARG A 366 -15.83 -49.26 -8.98
C ARG A 366 -14.66 -50.12 -8.54
#